data_AF-A0AAN4HCU0-F1
#
_entry.id   AF-A0AAN4HCU0-F1
#
_cell.length_a   1.000
_cell.length_b   1.000
_cell.length_c   1.000
_cell.angle_alpha   90.00
_cell.angle_beta   90.00
_cell.angle_gamma   90.00
#
_symmetry.space_group_name_H-M   'P 1'
#
loop_
_entity.id
_entity.type
_entity.pdbx_description
1 polymer ?
#
loop_
_entity_poly.entity_id
_entity_poly.type
_entity_poly.pdbx_seq_one_letter_code
_entity_poly.pdbx_strand_id
1 'polypeptide(L)'
;MEAIQELILKYDWNLLCWEDRYSRGIWAIVAPDPNHTYEIREITDGEGILSTALSFYFCNEGSWLPVSNGSNLKDVLTKLDDKIKPMIGNDIWRSSVYDTLQHFIEEEYSNFGLEIALKNKVKILLKPEEL
;
A
#
# COMPACT_ATOMS: atom_id res chain seq x y z
N MET A 1 4.34 12.73 12.18
CA MET A 1 4.59 11.28 12.32
C MET A 1 3.85 10.71 13.52
N GLU A 2 2.69 11.25 13.88
CA GLU A 2 1.91 10.76 15.03
C GLU A 2 0.99 9.61 14.60
N ALA A 3 0.50 9.65 13.37
CA ALA A 3 -0.46 8.67 12.86
C ALA A 3 0.23 7.32 12.59
N ILE A 4 1.42 7.32 11.99
CA ILE A 4 2.23 6.10 11.84
C ILE A 4 2.54 5.49 13.21
N GLN A 5 2.96 6.31 14.18
CA GLN A 5 3.28 5.84 15.53
C GLN A 5 2.06 5.23 16.22
N GLU A 6 0.89 5.83 16.07
CA GLU A 6 -0.34 5.30 16.65
C GLU A 6 -0.73 3.94 16.04
N LEU A 7 -0.57 3.75 14.72
CA LEU A 7 -0.79 2.44 14.10
C LEU A 7 0.14 1.36 14.64
N ILE A 8 1.43 1.68 14.81
CA ILE A 8 2.42 0.75 15.35
C ILE A 8 2.11 0.44 16.82
N LEU A 9 1.88 1.46 17.65
CA LEU A 9 1.79 1.29 19.10
C LEU A 9 0.44 0.77 19.60
N LYS A 10 -0.66 1.06 18.89
CA LYS A 10 -2.01 0.65 19.33
C LYS A 10 -2.56 -0.54 18.56
N TYR A 11 -2.14 -0.73 17.32
CA TYR A 11 -2.70 -1.74 16.43
C TYR A 11 -1.65 -2.76 15.96
N ASP A 12 -0.41 -2.67 16.44
CA ASP A 12 0.70 -3.57 16.11
C ASP A 12 1.03 -3.64 14.60
N TRP A 13 0.81 -2.54 13.88
CA TRP A 13 1.16 -2.48 12.45
C TRP A 13 2.67 -2.36 12.24
N ASN A 14 3.11 -2.79 11.07
CA ASN A 14 4.51 -2.91 10.69
C ASN A 14 4.86 -1.85 9.65
N LEU A 15 5.87 -1.02 9.94
CA LEU A 15 6.42 -0.05 8.99
C LEU A 15 7.61 -0.67 8.26
N LEU A 16 7.60 -0.61 6.93
CA LEU A 16 8.74 -0.96 6.08
C LEU A 16 9.02 0.17 5.10
N CYS A 17 10.30 0.49 4.95
CA CYS A 17 10.80 1.43 3.94
C CYS A 17 11.87 0.73 3.11
N TRP A 18 11.88 0.97 1.80
CA TRP A 18 12.89 0.42 0.89
C TRP A 18 13.19 1.39 -0.24
N GLU A 19 14.40 1.30 -0.76
CA GLU A 19 14.76 1.94 -2.03
C GLU A 19 14.41 0.97 -3.16
N ASP A 20 13.70 1.49 -4.16
CA ASP A 20 13.28 0.73 -5.33
C ASP A 20 14.46 0.35 -6.22
N ARG A 21 14.62 -0.94 -6.57
CA ARG A 21 15.71 -1.43 -7.45
C ARG A 21 15.74 -0.77 -8.82
N TYR A 22 14.61 -0.32 -9.35
CA TYR A 22 14.51 0.35 -10.65
C TYR A 22 14.61 1.87 -10.52
N SER A 23 15.13 2.37 -9.39
CA SER A 23 15.34 3.79 -9.14
C SER A 23 14.05 4.62 -9.26
N ARG A 24 12.88 4.03 -8.96
CA ARG A 24 11.60 4.76 -8.87
C ARG A 24 11.45 5.52 -7.54
N GLY A 25 12.51 5.58 -6.73
CA GLY A 25 12.57 6.32 -5.47
C GLY A 25 12.50 5.42 -4.24
N ILE A 26 12.24 6.05 -3.10
CA ILE A 26 12.08 5.40 -1.81
C ILE A 26 10.58 5.19 -1.58
N TRP A 27 10.22 3.98 -1.20
CA TRP A 27 8.88 3.59 -0.79
C TRP A 27 8.79 3.43 0.71
N ALA A 28 7.58 3.64 1.24
CA ALA A 28 7.21 3.24 2.58
C ALA A 28 5.79 2.68 2.61
N ILE A 29 5.59 1.65 3.43
CA ILE A 29 4.29 1.04 3.73
C ILE A 29 4.15 0.86 5.23
N VAL A 30 2.94 1.08 5.76
CA VAL A 30 2.57 0.60 7.11
C VAL A 30 1.43 -0.39 6.95
N ALA A 31 1.59 -1.65 7.36
CA ALA A 31 0.59 -2.69 7.16
C ALA A 31 0.30 -3.50 8.43
N PRO A 32 -0.91 -4.07 8.58
CA PRO A 32 -1.30 -4.85 9.74
C PRO A 32 -0.51 -6.15 9.91
N ASP A 33 -0.11 -6.80 8.81
CA ASP A 33 0.65 -8.06 8.85
C ASP A 33 2.09 -7.83 8.34
N PRO A 34 3.13 -8.40 9.00
CA PRO A 34 4.50 -8.32 8.51
C PRO A 34 4.67 -8.87 7.07
N ASN A 35 3.97 -9.95 6.72
CA ASN A 35 4.00 -10.52 5.38
C ASN A 35 3.42 -9.54 4.35
N HIS A 36 2.43 -8.73 4.72
CA HIS A 36 1.93 -7.68 3.82
C HIS A 36 3.03 -6.69 3.46
N THR A 37 3.85 -6.28 4.44
CA THR A 37 4.96 -5.38 4.13
C THR A 37 6.00 -6.04 3.22
N TYR A 38 6.35 -7.30 3.50
CA TYR A 38 7.39 -8.03 2.79
C TYR A 38 6.98 -8.38 1.36
N GLU A 39 5.83 -9.01 1.17
CA GLU A 39 5.37 -9.47 -0.15
C GLU A 39 5.06 -8.30 -1.08
N ILE A 40 4.43 -7.23 -0.56
CA ILE A 40 4.19 -6.02 -1.36
C ILE A 40 5.51 -5.38 -1.78
N ARG A 41 6.52 -5.37 -0.90
CA ARG A 41 7.88 -4.96 -1.28
C ARG A 41 8.43 -5.87 -2.37
N GLU A 42 8.36 -7.19 -2.25
CA GLU A 42 8.91 -8.10 -3.27
C GLU A 42 8.21 -7.95 -4.63
N ILE A 43 6.88 -7.78 -4.66
CA ILE A 43 6.13 -7.52 -5.91
C ILE A 43 6.53 -6.18 -6.52
N THR A 44 6.59 -5.12 -5.69
CA THR A 44 6.94 -3.78 -6.18
C THR A 44 8.42 -3.67 -6.55
N ASP A 45 9.33 -4.33 -5.85
CA ASP A 45 10.78 -4.34 -6.09
C ASP A 45 11.20 -5.36 -7.17
N GLY A 46 10.26 -6.19 -7.65
CA GLY A 46 10.48 -7.20 -8.67
C GLY A 46 10.47 -6.67 -10.11
N GLU A 47 10.88 -7.55 -11.03
CA GLU A 47 10.87 -7.28 -12.47
C GLU A 47 9.48 -7.48 -13.08
N GLY A 48 9.13 -6.62 -14.04
CA GLY A 48 8.03 -6.87 -14.96
C GLY A 48 6.80 -5.98 -14.79
N ILE A 49 5.75 -6.38 -15.50
CA ILE A 49 4.56 -5.53 -15.72
C ILE A 49 3.78 -5.37 -14.42
N LEU A 50 3.67 -6.41 -13.59
CA LEU A 50 2.96 -6.35 -12.31
C LEU A 50 3.57 -5.34 -11.34
N SER A 51 4.90 -5.29 -11.22
CA SER A 51 5.63 -4.30 -10.41
C SER A 51 5.27 -2.86 -10.79
N THR A 52 5.24 -2.58 -12.09
CA THR A 52 4.86 -1.25 -12.62
C THR A 52 3.38 -0.97 -12.41
N ALA A 53 2.50 -1.94 -12.68
CA ALA A 53 1.06 -1.80 -12.51
C ALA A 53 0.68 -1.55 -11.05
N LEU A 54 1.28 -2.28 -10.11
CA LEU A 54 1.04 -2.13 -8.68
C LEU A 54 1.57 -0.77 -8.15
N SER A 55 2.73 -0.36 -8.62
CA SER A 55 3.27 0.99 -8.34
C SER A 55 2.32 2.09 -8.81
N PHE A 56 1.76 1.95 -10.03
CA PHE A 56 0.79 2.90 -10.56
C PHE A 56 -0.52 2.88 -9.76
N TYR A 57 -0.99 1.70 -9.39
CA TYR A 57 -2.19 1.53 -8.55
C TYR A 57 -2.05 2.29 -7.22
N PHE A 58 -0.94 2.12 -6.48
CA PHE A 58 -0.75 2.80 -5.19
C PHE A 58 -0.72 4.34 -5.29
N CYS A 59 -0.31 4.86 -6.44
CA CYS A 59 -0.30 6.29 -6.72
C CYS A 59 -1.67 6.84 -7.17
N ASN A 60 -2.59 5.96 -7.61
CA ASN A 60 -3.88 6.35 -8.21
C ASN A 60 -5.05 5.73 -7.45
N GLU A 61 -5.63 4.62 -7.94
CA GLU A 61 -6.83 3.99 -7.39
C GLU A 61 -6.62 3.50 -5.93
N GLY A 62 -5.40 3.06 -5.61
CA GLY A 62 -4.96 2.64 -4.28
C GLY A 62 -4.44 3.78 -3.40
N SER A 63 -4.70 5.04 -3.76
CA SER A 63 -4.26 6.22 -2.99
C SER A 63 -4.90 6.36 -1.60
N TRP A 64 -5.74 5.41 -1.18
CA TRP A 64 -6.28 5.31 0.18
C TRP A 64 -5.51 4.31 1.07
N LEU A 65 -4.67 3.46 0.48
CA LEU A 65 -3.84 2.50 1.20
C LEU A 65 -2.63 3.19 1.85
N PRO A 66 -2.12 2.69 2.99
CA PRO A 66 -0.97 3.26 3.72
C PRO A 66 0.38 2.98 3.03
N VAL A 67 0.51 3.42 1.77
CA VAL A 67 1.72 3.31 0.94
C VAL A 67 2.07 4.69 0.37
N SER A 68 3.35 5.05 0.38
CA SER A 68 3.85 6.28 -0.25
C SER A 68 5.20 6.05 -0.96
N ASN A 69 5.51 6.92 -1.92
CA ASN A 69 6.77 6.96 -2.65
C ASN A 69 7.30 8.40 -2.78
N GLY A 70 8.61 8.56 -2.91
CA GLY A 70 9.27 9.84 -3.11
C GLY A 70 10.79 9.75 -3.25
N SER A 71 11.45 10.90 -3.37
CA SER A 71 12.90 10.97 -3.61
C SER A 71 13.76 10.94 -2.35
N ASN A 72 13.18 11.12 -1.17
CA ASN A 72 13.90 11.03 0.11
C ASN A 72 13.00 10.47 1.22
N LEU A 73 13.62 9.81 2.20
CA LEU A 73 12.91 9.10 3.27
C LEU A 73 12.03 10.01 4.13
N LYS A 74 12.50 11.22 4.43
CA LYS A 74 11.76 12.17 5.29
C LYS A 74 10.44 12.56 4.63
N ASP A 75 10.47 12.92 3.36
CA ASP A 75 9.28 13.32 2.62
C ASP A 75 8.33 12.14 2.44
N VAL A 76 8.86 10.94 2.19
CA VAL A 76 8.08 9.70 2.07
C VAL A 76 7.30 9.41 3.34
N LEU A 77 7.97 9.44 4.50
CA LEU A 77 7.34 9.22 5.81
C LEU A 77 6.36 10.33 6.18
N THR A 78 6.65 11.58 5.81
CA THR A 78 5.72 12.70 6.04
C THR A 78 4.44 12.52 5.22
N LYS A 79 4.57 12.23 3.92
CA LYS A 79 3.42 11.94 3.04
C LYS A 79 2.60 10.75 3.53
N LEU A 80 3.27 9.70 4.02
CA LEU A 80 2.60 8.52 4.56
C LEU A 80 1.80 8.86 5.80
N ASP A 81 2.37 9.64 6.72
CA ASP A 81 1.68 10.09 7.93
C ASP A 81 0.46 10.95 7.61
N ASP A 82 0.60 11.91 6.68
CA ASP A 82 -0.50 12.77 6.24
C ASP A 82 -1.62 11.97 5.57
N LYS A 83 -1.28 10.91 4.83
CA LYS A 83 -2.23 9.99 4.18
C LYS A 83 -3.04 9.18 5.20
N ILE A 84 -2.40 8.73 6.28
CA ILE A 84 -3.02 7.90 7.33
C ILE A 84 -3.86 8.75 8.29
N LYS A 85 -3.39 9.96 8.62
CA LYS A 85 -3.98 10.83 9.64
C LYS A 85 -5.51 10.97 9.59
N PRO A 86 -6.17 11.19 8.42
CA PRO A 86 -7.63 11.28 8.38
C PRO A 86 -8.35 9.94 8.59
N MET A 87 -7.66 8.81 8.36
CA MET A 87 -8.24 7.47 8.35
C MET A 87 -7.98 6.69 9.63
N ILE A 88 -7.06 7.15 10.48
CA ILE A 88 -6.50 6.35 11.58
C ILE A 88 -7.53 5.86 12.59
N GLY A 89 -8.63 6.59 12.78
CA GLY A 89 -9.71 6.21 13.69
C GLY A 89 -10.75 5.27 13.06
N ASN A 90 -10.69 5.01 11.77
CA ASN A 90 -11.73 4.31 11.02
C ASN A 90 -11.46 2.79 10.97
N ASP A 91 -12.30 2.00 11.63
CA ASP A 91 -12.24 0.53 11.64
C ASP A 91 -12.39 -0.08 10.24
N ILE A 92 -13.29 0.48 9.42
CA ILE A 92 -13.56 -0.01 8.06
C ILE A 92 -12.33 0.18 7.19
N TRP A 93 -11.64 1.32 7.32
CA TRP A 93 -10.38 1.53 6.63
C TRP A 93 -9.33 0.50 7.06
N ARG A 94 -9.16 0.27 8.37
CA ARG A 94 -8.19 -0.70 8.88
C ARG A 94 -8.45 -2.12 8.37
N SER A 95 -9.70 -2.58 8.40
CA SER A 95 -10.05 -3.91 7.87
C SER A 95 -9.85 -3.98 6.37
N SER A 96 -10.25 -2.93 5.63
CA SER A 96 -10.10 -2.89 4.17
C SER A 96 -8.64 -2.89 3.75
N VAL A 97 -7.75 -2.20 4.49
CA VAL A 97 -6.30 -2.27 4.24
C VAL A 97 -5.80 -3.71 4.33
N TYR A 98 -6.18 -4.43 5.38
CA TYR A 98 -5.81 -5.84 5.53
C TYR A 98 -6.28 -6.66 4.34
N ASP A 99 -7.58 -6.57 4.02
CA ASP A 99 -8.21 -7.37 2.97
C ASP A 99 -7.59 -7.09 1.59
N THR A 100 -7.36 -5.82 1.26
CA THR A 100 -6.76 -5.43 -0.02
C THR A 100 -5.31 -5.90 -0.16
N LEU A 101 -4.48 -5.74 0.89
CA LEU A 101 -3.10 -6.19 0.84
C LEU A 101 -3.01 -7.72 0.80
N GLN A 102 -3.86 -8.42 1.57
CA GLN A 102 -3.97 -9.87 1.52
C GLN A 102 -4.36 -10.35 0.12
N HIS A 103 -5.31 -9.67 -0.52
CA HIS A 103 -5.74 -10.01 -1.86
C HIS A 103 -4.60 -9.88 -2.90
N PHE A 104 -3.71 -8.88 -2.79
CA PHE A 104 -2.55 -8.79 -3.68
C PHE A 104 -1.56 -9.96 -3.54
N ILE A 105 -1.50 -10.58 -2.37
CA ILE A 105 -0.60 -11.69 -2.07
C ILE A 105 -1.20 -13.01 -2.53
N GLU A 106 -2.50 -13.18 -2.32
CA GLU A 106 -3.22 -14.40 -2.70
C GLU A 106 -3.53 -14.46 -4.20
N GLU A 107 -3.83 -13.31 -4.80
CA GLU A 107 -4.14 -13.24 -6.21
C GLU A 107 -2.84 -13.25 -7.01
N GLU A 108 -2.53 -14.39 -7.64
CA GLU A 108 -1.43 -14.54 -8.58
C GLU A 108 -1.74 -13.76 -9.88
N TYR A 109 -1.66 -12.42 -9.82
CA TYR A 109 -1.92 -11.56 -10.94
C TYR A 109 -0.97 -11.89 -12.11
N SER A 110 -1.54 -12.38 -13.21
CA SER A 110 -0.85 -12.37 -14.50
C SER A 110 -0.50 -10.93 -14.92
N ASN A 111 0.38 -10.77 -15.92
CA ASN A 111 0.90 -9.46 -16.35
C ASN A 111 -0.16 -8.35 -16.54
N PHE A 112 -1.40 -8.69 -16.96
CA PHE A 112 -2.49 -7.73 -17.14
C PHE A 112 -3.67 -7.94 -16.17
N GLY A 113 -3.55 -8.91 -15.26
CA GLY A 113 -4.63 -9.30 -14.35
C GLY A 113 -5.10 -8.13 -13.48
N LEU A 114 -4.16 -7.35 -12.93
CA LEU A 114 -4.49 -6.20 -12.09
C LEU A 114 -5.25 -5.12 -12.87
N GLU A 115 -4.79 -4.78 -14.08
CA GLU A 115 -5.45 -3.80 -14.93
C GLU A 115 -6.89 -4.24 -15.29
N ILE A 116 -7.07 -5.53 -15.60
CA ILE A 116 -8.38 -6.12 -15.88
C ILE A 116 -9.28 -6.06 -14.64
N ALA A 117 -8.76 -6.41 -13.46
CA ALA A 117 -9.50 -6.36 -12.19
C ALA A 117 -9.97 -4.93 -11.87
N LEU A 118 -9.11 -3.93 -12.09
CA LEU A 118 -9.46 -2.52 -11.92
C LEU A 118 -10.53 -2.07 -12.92
N LYS A 119 -10.42 -2.45 -14.20
CA LYS A 119 -11.45 -2.17 -15.23
C LYS A 119 -12.79 -2.80 -14.87
N ASN A 120 -12.77 -4.00 -14.29
CA ASN A 120 -13.95 -4.71 -13.82
C ASN A 120 -14.48 -4.21 -12.48
N LYS A 121 -13.84 -3.20 -11.87
CA LYS A 121 -14.24 -2.61 -10.58
C LYS A 121 -14.34 -3.65 -9.47
N VAL A 122 -13.36 -4.57 -9.40
CA VAL A 122 -13.28 -5.52 -8.30
C VAL A 122 -13.22 -4.75 -6.98
N LYS A 123 -14.26 -4.92 -6.14
CA LYS A 123 -14.53 -4.03 -4.99
C LYS A 123 -13.36 -3.94 -4.00
N ILE A 124 -12.67 -5.06 -3.75
CA ILE A 124 -11.55 -5.12 -2.80
C ILE A 124 -10.36 -4.25 -3.20
N LEU A 125 -10.28 -3.84 -4.47
CA LEU A 125 -9.22 -2.97 -4.99
C LEU A 125 -9.60 -1.49 -4.95
N LEU A 126 -10.85 -1.15 -4.66
CA LEU A 126 -11.36 0.22 -4.68
C LEU A 126 -11.39 0.80 -3.28
N LYS A 127 -11.31 2.13 -3.17
CA LYS A 127 -11.56 2.82 -1.89
C LYS A 127 -12.95 2.43 -1.38
N PRO A 128 -13.09 1.92 -0.15
CA PRO A 128 -14.41 1.64 0.40
C PRO A 128 -15.30 2.89 0.40
N GLU A 129 -16.58 2.73 0.07
CA GLU A 129 -17.53 3.85 -0.10
C GLU A 129 -17.79 4.63 1.21
N GLU A 130 -17.50 4.00 2.34
CA GLU A 130 -17.73 4.50 3.70
C GLU A 130 -16.56 5.35 4.23
N LEU A 131 -15.59 5.69 3.37
CA LEU A 131 -14.35 6.42 3.66
C LEU A 131 -14.26 7.82 3.06
#